data_AF-A0A7X1P9K5-F1
#
_entry.id   AF-A0A7X1P9K5-F1
#
_cell.length_a   1.000
_cell.length_b   1.000
_cell.length_c   1.000
_cell.angle_alpha   90.00
_cell.angle_beta   90.00
_cell.angle_gamma   90.00
#
_symmetry.space_group_name_H-M   'P 1'
#
loop_
_entity.id
_entity.type
_entity.pdbx_description
1 polymer ?
#
loop_
_entity_poly.entity_id
_entity_poly.type
_entity_poly.pdbx_seq_one_letter_code
_entity_poly.pdbx_strand_id
1 'polypeptide(L)'
;MLRQSWCQMVAGAALLASFQVSTAVAALLAYDPFGVGGGPADYVAGSDATGVNVLAGQNPAIGPTAFYAGGWIQSGGDAQAVRDVGSLAYPNFPNAGGLVTDAVQFNCCSFGRSGREIAGGLGFGRDRRTIYQSFLIDFGTQGTDDPTQFGKRAYEMWNGGIGDSFLAVDLFVNSFSGVTDLTLQVTTPSGTQSQLVNGGGLTLDALAGTHLFVFRFDFTPMDSVNPLATTADDDRLLVYLDPTTSVESDYTPAAQIAINNSDLFITHHGAITNFTFSGGGHCPGKFDEVRWGDIFADVTPFGQNGNAGFTDCKVVDVPEPASLGLLAAGLFGLILGRRRATRCLGCRG
;
A
#
# COMPACT_ATOMS: atom_id res chain seq x y z
N MET A 1 42.70 -48.56 -30.67
CA MET A 1 42.55 -47.91 -29.35
C MET A 1 42.45 -46.40 -29.57
N LEU A 2 41.69 -45.69 -28.73
CA LEU A 2 41.38 -44.23 -28.74
C LEU A 2 40.30 -43.75 -29.73
N ARG A 3 39.00 -43.88 -29.38
CA ARG A 3 37.91 -42.93 -29.72
C ARG A 3 36.65 -43.21 -28.88
N GLN A 4 36.64 -42.90 -27.58
CA GLN A 4 35.40 -43.06 -26.78
C GLN A 4 35.36 -42.26 -25.47
N SER A 5 35.74 -40.97 -25.48
CA SER A 5 35.72 -40.17 -24.23
C SER A 5 35.28 -38.71 -24.35
N TRP A 6 34.65 -38.31 -25.46
CA TRP A 6 34.30 -36.89 -25.68
C TRP A 6 32.79 -36.57 -25.62
N CYS A 7 31.90 -37.56 -25.52
CA CYS A 7 30.44 -37.29 -25.52
C CYS A 7 29.78 -37.18 -24.13
N GLN A 8 30.49 -37.37 -23.02
CA GLN A 8 29.86 -37.33 -21.68
C GLN A 8 30.03 -36.02 -20.90
N MET A 9 30.78 -35.03 -21.42
CA MET A 9 30.90 -33.73 -20.75
C MET A 9 29.90 -32.66 -21.24
N VAL A 10 29.15 -32.90 -22.32
CA VAL A 10 28.21 -31.90 -22.85
C VAL A 10 26.82 -31.98 -22.20
N ALA A 11 26.45 -33.14 -21.63
CA ALA A 11 25.11 -33.32 -21.03
C ALA A 11 24.95 -32.72 -19.62
N GLY A 12 26.05 -32.35 -18.94
CA GLY A 12 26.01 -31.77 -17.59
C GLY A 12 25.83 -30.24 -17.55
N ALA A 13 26.19 -29.54 -18.62
CA ALA A 13 26.11 -28.08 -18.69
C ALA A 13 24.72 -27.57 -19.13
N ALA A 14 23.91 -28.39 -19.80
CA ALA A 14 22.61 -27.99 -20.33
C ALA A 14 21.47 -27.99 -19.29
N LEU A 15 21.65 -28.61 -18.12
CA LEU A 15 20.63 -28.66 -17.05
C LEU A 15 20.79 -27.57 -15.99
N LEU A 16 21.90 -26.81 -16.01
CA LEU A 16 22.12 -25.67 -15.12
C LEU A 16 21.64 -24.33 -15.72
N ALA A 17 21.35 -24.30 -17.03
CA ALA A 17 20.90 -23.09 -17.72
C ALA A 17 19.36 -22.89 -17.69
N SER A 18 18.58 -23.87 -17.22
CA SER A 18 17.11 -23.82 -17.24
C SER A 18 16.47 -23.42 -15.90
N PHE A 19 17.27 -23.08 -14.89
CA PHE A 19 16.81 -22.42 -13.67
C PHE A 19 17.32 -20.99 -13.66
N GLN A 20 17.00 -20.22 -14.71
CA GLN A 20 16.97 -18.78 -14.52
C GLN A 20 15.77 -18.52 -13.61
N VAL A 21 16.06 -18.33 -12.31
CA VAL A 21 15.14 -17.70 -11.37
C VAL A 21 14.79 -16.37 -12.01
N SER A 22 13.63 -16.31 -12.64
CA SER A 22 13.02 -15.03 -12.99
C SER A 22 12.70 -14.41 -11.64
N THR A 23 13.56 -13.51 -11.16
CA THR A 23 13.22 -12.63 -10.06
C THR A 23 11.95 -11.91 -10.46
N ALA A 24 10.82 -12.29 -9.87
CA ALA A 24 9.59 -11.54 -10.02
C ALA A 24 9.89 -10.14 -9.46
N VAL A 25 10.10 -9.19 -10.37
CA VAL A 25 10.32 -7.80 -9.98
C VAL A 25 8.99 -7.33 -9.41
N ALA A 26 8.99 -7.09 -8.11
CA ALA A 26 8.04 -6.24 -7.40
C ALA A 26 7.65 -5.03 -8.28
N ALA A 27 6.49 -5.10 -8.93
CA ALA A 27 6.08 -4.12 -9.93
C ALA A 27 5.12 -3.13 -9.27
N LEU A 28 5.72 -2.08 -8.68
CA LEU A 28 4.99 -0.95 -8.14
C LEU A 28 3.97 -0.43 -9.17
N LEU A 29 2.68 -0.42 -8.82
CA LEU A 29 1.60 0.01 -9.70
C LEU A 29 1.59 1.53 -9.84
N ALA A 30 1.73 2.22 -8.71
CA ALA A 30 1.79 3.67 -8.62
C ALA A 30 2.66 4.12 -7.45
N TYR A 31 3.33 5.26 -7.60
CA TYR A 31 4.11 5.90 -6.53
C TYR A 31 4.03 7.41 -6.61
N ASP A 32 3.46 8.01 -5.57
CA ASP A 32 3.34 9.46 -5.39
C ASP A 32 4.25 9.93 -4.24
N PRO A 33 5.46 10.43 -4.55
CA PRO A 33 6.34 11.08 -3.59
C PRO A 33 5.91 12.51 -3.22
N PHE A 34 4.88 13.07 -3.87
CA PHE A 34 4.59 14.50 -3.83
C PHE A 34 5.84 15.38 -4.08
N GLY A 35 6.75 14.91 -4.94
CA GLY A 35 8.00 15.59 -5.29
C GLY A 35 7.76 16.99 -5.84
N VAL A 36 8.59 17.95 -5.42
CA VAL A 36 8.54 19.35 -5.87
C VAL A 36 9.87 19.74 -6.51
N GLY A 37 9.81 20.41 -7.67
CA GLY A 37 10.96 21.12 -8.25
C GLY A 37 12.04 20.26 -8.93
N GLY A 38 11.86 18.94 -9.02
CA GLY A 38 12.77 17.98 -9.67
C GLY A 38 12.48 17.70 -11.14
N GLY A 39 11.34 18.12 -11.70
CA GLY A 39 11.01 17.88 -13.10
C GLY A 39 9.68 18.50 -13.58
N PRO A 40 9.37 18.40 -14.90
CA PRO A 40 8.14 18.93 -15.47
C PRO A 40 6.87 18.17 -15.03
N ALA A 41 7.03 16.98 -14.42
CA ALA A 41 5.93 16.20 -13.86
C ALA A 41 5.72 16.46 -12.36
N ASP A 42 6.61 17.21 -11.71
CA ASP A 42 6.56 17.42 -10.27
C ASP A 42 5.44 18.37 -9.85
N TYR A 43 5.10 18.28 -8.57
CA TYR A 43 4.21 19.23 -7.95
C TYR A 43 4.82 20.62 -7.94
N VAL A 44 3.96 21.64 -8.04
CA VAL A 44 4.36 23.00 -7.75
C VAL A 44 4.04 23.27 -6.28
N ALA A 45 5.03 23.73 -5.52
CA ALA A 45 4.82 24.12 -4.13
C ALA A 45 3.63 25.11 -4.04
N GLY A 46 2.68 24.78 -3.18
CA GLY A 46 1.47 25.54 -3.01
C GLY A 46 1.25 26.08 -1.61
N SER A 47 0.14 26.78 -1.48
CA SER A 47 -0.36 27.31 -0.25
C SER A 47 -1.88 27.37 -0.31
N ASP A 48 -2.48 26.44 0.41
CA ASP A 48 -3.90 26.35 0.71
C ASP A 48 -4.46 27.66 1.30
N ALA A 49 -3.75 28.28 2.26
CA ALA A 49 -4.13 29.58 2.85
C ALA A 49 -4.26 30.73 1.84
N THR A 50 -3.60 30.64 0.68
CA THR A 50 -3.67 31.65 -0.38
C THR A 50 -4.35 31.13 -1.65
N GLY A 51 -4.80 29.86 -1.67
CA GLY A 51 -5.32 29.18 -2.85
C GLY A 51 -4.31 29.03 -4.00
N VAL A 52 -3.01 29.09 -3.73
CA VAL A 52 -1.96 29.03 -4.76
C VAL A 52 -1.50 27.58 -4.93
N ASN A 53 -1.40 27.10 -6.17
CA ASN A 53 -0.95 25.74 -6.52
C ASN A 53 -1.57 24.65 -5.62
N VAL A 54 -2.89 24.74 -5.48
CA VAL A 54 -3.66 23.74 -4.74
C VAL A 54 -3.57 22.38 -5.44
N LEU A 55 -3.72 21.32 -4.66
CA LEU A 55 -3.70 19.92 -5.07
C LEU A 55 -4.88 19.62 -6.00
N ALA A 56 -4.77 20.02 -7.27
CA ALA A 56 -5.79 19.85 -8.29
C ALA A 56 -5.14 19.83 -9.68
N GLY A 57 -5.72 19.07 -10.61
CA GLY A 57 -5.44 19.14 -12.04
C GLY A 57 -4.03 18.70 -12.47
N GLN A 58 -3.10 18.49 -11.54
CA GLN A 58 -1.80 17.91 -11.86
C GLN A 58 -1.96 16.43 -12.16
N ASN A 59 -1.49 16.05 -13.34
CA ASN A 59 -1.24 14.67 -13.73
C ASN A 59 0.28 14.45 -13.64
N PRO A 60 0.80 14.01 -12.49
CA PRO A 60 2.17 13.58 -12.43
C PRO A 60 2.18 12.19 -13.06
N ALA A 61 3.19 11.82 -13.82
CA ALA A 61 3.36 10.44 -14.25
C ALA A 61 3.71 9.60 -13.01
N ILE A 62 2.70 9.24 -12.21
CA ILE A 62 2.81 8.61 -10.88
C ILE A 62 2.75 7.10 -11.06
N GLY A 63 3.86 6.57 -11.56
CA GLY A 63 4.10 5.13 -11.64
C GLY A 63 4.34 4.62 -13.06
N PRO A 64 4.86 3.37 -13.15
CA PRO A 64 5.15 2.74 -14.43
C PRO A 64 3.89 2.28 -15.19
N THR A 65 2.71 2.31 -14.56
CA THR A 65 1.44 1.84 -15.13
C THR A 65 0.34 2.90 -15.03
N ALA A 66 -0.68 2.80 -15.91
CA ALA A 66 -1.85 3.68 -15.90
C ALA A 66 -2.86 3.30 -14.79
N PHE A 67 -2.41 3.25 -13.54
CA PHE A 67 -3.25 2.88 -12.39
C PHE A 67 -4.31 3.95 -12.06
N TYR A 68 -4.01 5.23 -12.27
CA TYR A 68 -4.95 6.33 -12.09
C TYR A 68 -5.50 6.81 -13.43
N ALA A 69 -6.78 7.20 -13.47
CA ALA A 69 -7.46 7.70 -14.67
C ALA A 69 -7.19 9.19 -14.96
N GLY A 70 -6.72 9.94 -13.96
CA GLY A 70 -6.53 11.38 -14.07
C GLY A 70 -5.64 11.95 -12.97
N GLY A 71 -5.61 13.28 -12.88
CA GLY A 71 -4.94 14.00 -11.80
C GLY A 71 -5.76 14.05 -10.51
N TRP A 72 -5.22 14.75 -9.52
CA TRP A 72 -5.98 15.07 -8.30
C TRP A 72 -7.15 16.01 -8.62
N ILE A 73 -8.27 15.81 -7.93
CA ILE A 73 -9.50 16.60 -8.03
C ILE A 73 -9.87 17.03 -6.61
N GLN A 74 -10.34 18.26 -6.45
CA GLN A 74 -10.83 18.77 -5.16
C GLN A 74 -12.35 18.83 -5.20
N SER A 75 -12.99 18.39 -4.12
CA SER A 75 -14.44 18.46 -3.97
C SER A 75 -14.82 19.29 -2.76
N GLY A 76 -15.22 20.55 -3.01
CA GLY A 76 -15.66 21.48 -1.98
C GLY A 76 -14.61 21.78 -0.90
N GLY A 77 -14.96 22.67 0.03
CA GLY A 77 -14.12 23.02 1.18
C GLY A 77 -12.80 23.72 0.85
N ASP A 78 -11.88 23.70 1.81
CA ASP A 78 -10.57 24.37 1.67
C ASP A 78 -9.63 23.53 0.82
N ALA A 79 -8.93 24.20 -0.07
CA ALA A 79 -8.09 23.54 -1.03
C ALA A 79 -6.82 23.01 -0.34
N GLN A 80 -6.45 21.76 -0.55
CA GLN A 80 -5.17 21.23 -0.02
C GLN A 80 -4.02 21.63 -0.94
N ALA A 81 -2.77 21.57 -0.48
CA ALA A 81 -1.61 21.85 -1.32
C ALA A 81 -0.42 20.95 -0.95
N VAL A 82 0.47 20.72 -1.93
CA VAL A 82 1.79 20.14 -1.67
C VAL A 82 2.72 21.24 -1.19
N ARG A 83 3.43 21.00 -0.09
CA ARG A 83 4.44 21.90 0.46
C ARG A 83 5.84 21.37 0.18
N ASP A 84 6.72 22.27 -0.24
CA ASP A 84 8.15 21.99 -0.40
C ASP A 84 8.90 22.25 0.91
N VAL A 85 8.62 21.40 1.90
CA VAL A 85 9.25 21.45 3.24
C VAL A 85 9.97 20.14 3.57
N GLY A 86 10.22 19.33 2.55
CA GLY A 86 10.66 17.95 2.68
C GLY A 86 9.51 16.97 2.88
N SER A 87 9.88 15.69 2.96
CA SER A 87 8.99 14.55 3.08
C SER A 87 8.84 14.10 4.53
N LEU A 88 7.76 13.39 4.85
CA LEU A 88 7.64 12.65 6.10
C LEU A 88 8.75 11.59 6.21
N ALA A 89 9.21 11.34 7.44
CA ALA A 89 10.34 10.46 7.68
C ALA A 89 9.90 9.26 8.52
N TYR A 90 10.17 8.05 8.02
CA TYR A 90 9.95 6.81 8.74
C TYR A 90 11.23 5.95 8.72
N PRO A 91 11.64 5.32 9.85
CA PRO A 91 12.91 4.63 9.94
C PRO A 91 13.15 3.61 8.82
N ASN A 92 14.25 3.77 8.07
CA ASN A 92 14.67 2.91 6.96
C ASN A 92 13.69 2.80 5.77
N PHE A 93 12.64 3.63 5.74
CA PHE A 93 11.71 3.71 4.61
C PHE A 93 12.22 4.76 3.63
N PRO A 94 12.24 4.48 2.31
CA PRO A 94 12.62 5.49 1.32
C PRO A 94 11.61 6.63 1.33
N ASN A 95 12.14 7.83 1.28
CA ASN A 95 11.36 9.03 1.10
C ASN A 95 12.00 9.95 0.05
N ALA A 96 11.17 10.62 -0.70
CA ALA A 96 11.55 11.56 -1.73
C ALA A 96 10.42 12.56 -1.87
N GLY A 97 10.68 13.86 -1.76
CA GLY A 97 9.72 14.88 -2.17
C GLY A 97 9.17 15.78 -1.07
N GLY A 98 8.03 16.41 -1.38
CA GLY A 98 7.26 17.27 -0.50
C GLY A 98 6.17 16.49 0.23
N LEU A 99 5.22 17.18 0.84
CA LEU A 99 4.11 16.54 1.53
C LEU A 99 2.81 17.30 1.33
N VAL A 100 1.69 16.59 1.39
CA VAL A 100 0.37 17.22 1.43
C VAL A 100 0.10 17.64 2.87
N THR A 101 -0.29 18.89 3.05
CA THR A 101 -0.82 19.40 4.33
C THR A 101 -2.00 20.30 4.05
N ASP A 102 -2.81 20.48 5.07
CA ASP A 102 -3.76 21.58 5.16
C ASP A 102 -3.18 22.62 6.14
N ALA A 103 -3.08 23.88 5.75
CA ALA A 103 -2.65 24.99 6.61
C ALA A 103 -3.83 25.92 6.96
N VAL A 104 -5.03 25.73 6.40
CA VAL A 104 -6.21 26.50 6.78
C VAL A 104 -6.83 25.85 8.01
N GLN A 105 -6.37 26.32 9.17
CA GLN A 105 -6.86 25.93 10.48
C GLN A 105 -8.17 26.64 10.88
N PHE A 106 -8.62 27.61 10.07
CA PHE A 106 -9.61 28.61 10.49
C PHE A 106 -10.60 28.99 9.39
N ASN A 107 -11.46 28.05 9.03
CA ASN A 107 -12.81 28.42 8.68
C ASN A 107 -13.72 27.31 9.18
N CYS A 108 -14.56 27.60 10.19
CA CYS A 108 -15.49 26.58 10.64
C CYS A 108 -16.33 26.15 9.42
N CYS A 109 -16.37 24.84 9.16
CA CYS A 109 -17.10 24.20 8.06
C CYS A 109 -16.39 24.10 6.69
N SER A 110 -15.09 24.41 6.56
CA SER A 110 -14.34 24.00 5.37
C SER A 110 -13.66 22.64 5.60
N PHE A 111 -13.81 21.75 4.61
CA PHE A 111 -13.29 20.39 4.66
C PHE A 111 -12.46 20.16 3.40
N GLY A 112 -11.14 20.20 3.51
CA GLY A 112 -10.30 19.88 2.37
C GLY A 112 -10.39 18.40 2.05
N ARG A 113 -11.03 18.09 0.93
CA ARG A 113 -11.10 16.74 0.35
C ARG A 113 -10.57 16.75 -1.06
N SER A 114 -9.36 16.22 -1.21
CA SER A 114 -8.78 15.93 -2.51
C SER A 114 -8.78 14.43 -2.74
N GLY A 115 -9.09 14.02 -3.96
CA GLY A 115 -9.06 12.63 -4.37
C GLY A 115 -8.59 12.46 -5.80
N ARG A 116 -8.23 11.22 -6.13
CA ARG A 116 -7.75 10.84 -7.45
C ARG A 116 -8.46 9.59 -7.92
N GLU A 117 -8.99 9.64 -9.14
CA GLU A 117 -9.72 8.52 -9.73
C GLU A 117 -8.77 7.35 -10.04
N ILE A 118 -9.13 6.16 -9.55
CA ILE A 118 -8.46 4.90 -9.85
C ILE A 118 -9.02 4.39 -11.18
N ALA A 119 -8.15 4.04 -12.12
CA ALA A 119 -8.55 3.58 -13.44
C ALA A 119 -9.44 2.34 -13.34
N GLY A 120 -10.68 2.50 -13.76
CA GLY A 120 -11.73 1.50 -13.59
C GLY A 120 -12.26 1.36 -12.16
N GLY A 121 -11.50 1.68 -11.12
CA GLY A 121 -11.83 1.40 -9.71
C GLY A 121 -11.44 -0.01 -9.25
N LEU A 122 -11.52 -0.27 -7.94
CA LEU A 122 -11.15 -1.51 -7.27
C LEU A 122 -12.39 -2.21 -6.70
N GLY A 123 -12.44 -3.55 -6.77
CA GLY A 123 -13.52 -4.37 -6.21
C GLY A 123 -14.74 -4.51 -7.12
N PHE A 124 -15.92 -4.69 -6.53
CA PHE A 124 -17.21 -4.92 -7.21
C PHE A 124 -17.29 -6.20 -8.04
N GLY A 125 -16.74 -7.31 -7.52
CA GLY A 125 -16.89 -8.65 -8.11
C GLY A 125 -16.24 -8.86 -9.47
N ARG A 126 -15.28 -8.00 -9.85
CA ARG A 126 -14.64 -8.03 -11.17
C ARG A 126 -13.68 -9.21 -11.32
N ASP A 127 -12.59 -9.17 -10.58
CA ASP A 127 -11.52 -10.16 -10.64
C ASP A 127 -10.98 -10.43 -9.24
N ARG A 128 -10.55 -11.67 -9.00
CA ARG A 128 -9.79 -11.97 -7.78
C ARG A 128 -8.49 -11.18 -7.81
N ARG A 129 -8.28 -10.34 -6.80
CA ARG A 129 -7.07 -9.54 -6.71
C ARG A 129 -6.74 -9.23 -5.27
N THR A 130 -5.48 -9.46 -4.90
CA THR A 130 -4.90 -8.82 -3.72
C THR A 130 -4.12 -7.59 -4.20
N ILE A 131 -4.37 -6.43 -3.59
CA ILE A 131 -3.63 -5.21 -3.85
C ILE A 131 -3.30 -4.53 -2.52
N TYR A 132 -2.12 -3.94 -2.47
CA TYR A 132 -1.60 -3.25 -1.30
C TYR A 132 -1.46 -1.77 -1.60
N GLN A 133 -1.66 -0.97 -0.55
CA GLN A 133 -1.31 0.43 -0.55
C GLN A 133 -0.52 0.73 0.70
N SER A 134 0.54 1.53 0.59
CA SER A 134 1.14 2.19 1.74
C SER A 134 1.10 3.69 1.61
N PHE A 135 1.21 4.38 2.74
CA PHE A 135 1.46 5.81 2.80
C PHE A 135 2.02 6.18 4.18
N LEU A 136 2.72 7.31 4.23
CA LEU A 136 3.11 7.96 5.47
C LEU A 136 2.05 8.98 5.87
N ILE A 137 1.69 8.98 7.15
CA ILE A 137 0.76 9.95 7.70
C ILE A 137 1.25 10.43 9.06
N ASP A 138 1.08 11.72 9.31
CA ASP A 138 1.14 12.32 10.64
C ASP A 138 -0.26 12.87 10.89
N PHE A 139 -0.98 12.35 11.88
CA PHE A 139 -2.35 12.83 12.18
C PHE A 139 -2.36 14.24 12.78
N GLY A 140 -1.18 14.79 13.06
CA GLY A 140 -1.00 16.04 13.77
C GLY A 140 -1.13 15.83 15.27
N THR A 141 -1.24 16.94 16.00
CA THR A 141 -1.43 16.90 17.45
C THR A 141 -2.51 17.88 17.86
N GLN A 142 -3.08 17.65 19.04
CA GLN A 142 -4.00 18.59 19.68
C GLN A 142 -3.34 19.95 19.95
N GLY A 143 -2.02 19.97 20.14
CA GLY A 143 -1.25 21.17 20.44
C GLY A 143 -1.73 21.84 21.73
N THR A 144 -2.12 23.11 21.67
CA THR A 144 -2.63 23.86 22.85
C THR A 144 -4.15 23.99 22.93
N ASP A 145 -4.88 23.45 21.94
CA ASP A 145 -6.35 23.56 21.90
C ASP A 145 -7.00 22.53 22.84
N ASP A 146 -8.26 22.73 23.23
CA ASP A 146 -8.99 21.76 24.05
C ASP A 146 -9.25 20.45 23.26
N PRO A 147 -9.04 19.26 23.83
CA PRO A 147 -9.28 17.96 23.17
C PRO A 147 -10.66 17.79 22.52
N THR A 148 -11.66 18.58 22.91
CA THR A 148 -13.00 18.59 22.30
C THR A 148 -13.10 19.45 21.03
N GLN A 149 -12.03 20.18 20.68
CA GLN A 149 -11.99 21.13 19.57
C GLN A 149 -11.40 20.54 18.27
N PHE A 150 -10.73 19.38 18.33
CA PHE A 150 -10.35 18.68 17.10
C PHE A 150 -11.58 18.06 16.45
N GLY A 151 -11.75 18.22 15.14
CA GLY A 151 -12.91 17.71 14.42
C GLY A 151 -12.69 16.27 13.99
N LYS A 152 -12.02 16.10 12.84
CA LYS A 152 -11.71 14.81 12.23
C LYS A 152 -10.31 14.87 11.61
N ARG A 153 -9.52 13.81 11.79
CA ARG A 153 -8.29 13.56 11.05
C ARG A 153 -8.42 12.19 10.42
N ALA A 154 -8.30 12.11 9.10
CA ALA A 154 -8.61 10.88 8.42
C ALA A 154 -7.88 10.66 7.11
N TYR A 155 -7.69 9.40 6.79
CA TYR A 155 -7.47 8.91 5.44
C TYR A 155 -8.79 8.38 4.89
N GLU A 156 -9.19 8.83 3.70
CA GLU A 156 -10.50 8.54 3.10
C GLU A 156 -10.35 7.94 1.69
N MET A 157 -11.20 6.97 1.35
CA MET A 157 -11.42 6.49 -0.03
C MET A 157 -12.92 6.48 -0.33
N TRP A 158 -13.32 6.74 -1.58
CA TRP A 158 -14.73 6.89 -1.95
C TRP A 158 -15.15 5.95 -3.07
N ASN A 159 -16.46 5.68 -3.09
CA ASN A 159 -17.17 5.04 -4.19
C ASN A 159 -18.07 6.09 -4.88
N GLY A 160 -17.79 6.44 -6.12
CA GLY A 160 -18.45 7.56 -6.79
C GLY A 160 -17.62 8.84 -6.74
N GLY A 161 -18.24 10.00 -6.52
CA GLY A 161 -17.54 11.29 -6.48
C GLY A 161 -16.83 11.58 -5.15
N ILE A 162 -15.76 12.38 -5.19
CA ILE A 162 -15.03 12.82 -3.98
C ILE A 162 -15.97 13.66 -3.11
N GLY A 163 -15.93 13.43 -1.79
CA GLY A 163 -16.70 14.22 -0.82
C GLY A 163 -18.21 13.96 -0.81
N ASP A 164 -18.69 13.01 -1.62
CA ASP A 164 -20.06 12.51 -1.56
C ASP A 164 -20.28 11.65 -0.29
N SER A 165 -21.54 11.40 0.03
CA SER A 165 -22.02 10.50 1.10
C SER A 165 -21.57 9.04 0.97
N PHE A 166 -20.90 8.67 -0.13
CA PHE A 166 -20.43 7.31 -0.44
C PHE A 166 -18.96 7.10 -0.07
N LEU A 167 -18.58 7.48 1.16
CA LEU A 167 -17.29 7.11 1.73
C LEU A 167 -17.20 5.59 1.81
N ALA A 168 -16.18 4.98 1.20
CA ALA A 168 -16.02 3.53 1.14
C ALA A 168 -15.10 3.02 2.26
N VAL A 169 -13.96 3.68 2.46
CA VAL A 169 -12.98 3.37 3.51
C VAL A 169 -12.62 4.65 4.24
N ASP A 170 -12.59 4.58 5.57
CA ASP A 170 -12.24 5.68 6.45
C ASP A 170 -11.34 5.17 7.56
N LEU A 171 -10.12 5.71 7.66
CA LEU A 171 -9.21 5.47 8.77
C LEU A 171 -9.06 6.78 9.53
N PHE A 172 -9.70 6.90 10.70
CA PHE A 172 -9.92 8.21 11.30
C PHE A 172 -9.91 8.22 12.83
N VAL A 173 -9.65 9.42 13.34
CA VAL A 173 -10.03 9.89 14.68
C VAL A 173 -10.96 11.09 14.52
N ASN A 174 -12.00 11.19 15.35
CA ASN A 174 -13.00 12.26 15.28
C ASN A 174 -13.68 12.54 16.62
N SER A 175 -13.23 13.61 17.30
CA SER A 175 -13.76 13.99 18.62
C SER A 175 -15.24 14.38 18.56
N PHE A 176 -15.68 15.00 17.47
CA PHE A 176 -17.08 15.44 17.31
C PHE A 176 -18.05 14.28 17.41
N SER A 177 -17.69 13.17 16.76
CA SER A 177 -18.48 11.95 16.75
C SER A 177 -18.22 11.07 17.98
N GLY A 178 -17.35 11.49 18.90
CA GLY A 178 -16.93 10.71 20.06
C GLY A 178 -15.95 9.57 19.74
N VAL A 179 -15.45 9.49 18.51
CA VAL A 179 -14.47 8.49 18.07
C VAL A 179 -13.08 9.00 18.43
N THR A 180 -12.64 8.69 19.64
CA THR A 180 -11.38 9.20 20.20
C THR A 180 -10.17 8.32 19.87
N ASP A 181 -10.40 7.05 19.54
CA ASP A 181 -9.39 6.08 19.11
C ASP A 181 -9.39 5.91 17.59
N LEU A 182 -8.22 5.64 17.01
CA LEU A 182 -8.06 5.37 15.59
C LEU A 182 -8.94 4.19 15.18
N THR A 183 -9.86 4.48 14.28
CA THR A 183 -10.89 3.53 13.85
C THR A 183 -10.79 3.35 12.35
N LEU A 184 -10.71 2.09 11.92
CA LEU A 184 -10.96 1.69 10.55
C LEU A 184 -12.48 1.49 10.39
N GLN A 185 -13.07 2.12 9.38
CA GLN A 185 -14.46 1.96 9.03
C GLN A 185 -14.59 1.70 7.53
N VAL A 186 -15.44 0.74 7.19
CA VAL A 186 -15.82 0.44 5.81
C VAL A 186 -17.32 0.62 5.69
N THR A 187 -17.76 1.40 4.71
CA THR A 187 -19.17 1.57 4.39
C THR A 187 -19.43 1.08 3.00
N THR A 188 -20.44 0.23 2.89
CA THR A 188 -20.85 -0.49 1.68
C THR A 188 -22.36 -0.39 1.53
N PRO A 189 -22.94 -0.74 0.36
CA PRO A 189 -24.39 -0.89 0.22
C PRO A 189 -25.04 -1.80 1.28
N SER A 190 -24.36 -2.83 1.78
CA SER A 190 -24.88 -3.70 2.85
C SER A 190 -24.80 -3.10 4.25
N GLY A 191 -24.08 -1.99 4.43
CA GLY A 191 -23.96 -1.28 5.70
C GLY A 191 -22.54 -0.86 6.05
N THR A 192 -22.38 -0.41 7.30
CA THR A 192 -21.12 0.09 7.84
C THR A 192 -20.57 -0.89 8.87
N GLN A 193 -19.30 -1.21 8.75
CA GLN A 193 -18.54 -1.97 9.75
C GLN A 193 -17.35 -1.14 10.23
N SER A 194 -17.04 -1.21 11.51
CA SER A 194 -15.92 -0.46 12.10
C SER A 194 -15.13 -1.32 13.07
N GLN A 195 -13.83 -1.06 13.17
CA GLN A 195 -12.92 -1.73 14.08
C GLN A 195 -11.86 -0.75 14.58
N LEU A 196 -11.55 -0.84 15.88
CA LEU A 196 -10.42 -0.12 16.46
C LEU A 196 -9.09 -0.68 15.94
N VAL A 197 -8.21 0.20 15.48
CA VAL A 197 -6.85 -0.18 15.10
C VAL A 197 -6.05 -0.54 16.34
N ASN A 198 -5.36 -1.68 16.29
CA ASN A 198 -4.59 -2.26 17.39
C ASN A 198 -5.43 -2.55 18.66
N GLY A 199 -6.75 -2.70 18.50
CA GLY A 199 -7.67 -2.91 19.63
C GLY A 199 -8.00 -1.64 20.43
N GLY A 200 -7.55 -0.46 20.00
CA GLY A 200 -7.80 0.83 20.65
C GLY A 200 -6.56 1.41 21.36
N GLY A 201 -6.75 2.57 22.02
CA GLY A 201 -5.68 3.31 22.71
C GLY A 201 -4.84 4.21 21.79
N LEU A 202 -5.12 4.21 20.49
CA LEU A 202 -4.49 5.07 19.50
C LEU A 202 -5.27 6.38 19.37
N THR A 203 -5.23 7.20 20.43
CA THR A 203 -5.77 8.57 20.41
C THR A 203 -4.90 9.51 19.59
N LEU A 204 -5.39 10.72 19.31
CA LEU A 204 -4.60 11.72 18.55
C LEU A 204 -3.22 11.97 19.19
N ASP A 205 -3.14 12.03 20.52
CA ASP A 205 -1.86 12.19 21.22
C ASP A 205 -0.95 10.95 21.10
N ALA A 206 -1.53 9.76 21.08
CA ALA A 206 -0.78 8.52 20.88
C ALA A 206 -0.29 8.34 19.44
N LEU A 207 -0.93 9.03 18.48
CA LEU A 207 -0.58 9.08 17.06
C LEU A 207 0.37 10.24 16.71
N ALA A 208 0.95 10.90 17.72
CA ALA A 208 1.87 12.01 17.47
C ALA A 208 3.13 11.52 16.76
N GLY A 209 3.37 12.02 15.55
CA GLY A 209 4.53 11.70 14.73
C GLY A 209 4.15 11.03 13.41
N THR A 210 5.16 10.57 12.68
CA THR A 210 4.98 9.88 11.40
C THR A 210 4.75 8.39 11.60
N HIS A 211 3.66 7.89 11.03
CA HIS A 211 3.31 6.48 11.00
C HIS A 211 3.29 5.97 9.56
N LEU A 212 3.66 4.70 9.38
CA LEU A 212 3.51 3.98 8.12
C LEU A 212 2.29 3.08 8.20
N PHE A 213 1.30 3.34 7.34
CA PHE A 213 0.16 2.44 7.18
C PHE A 213 0.34 1.61 5.92
N VAL A 214 -0.04 0.33 6.01
CA VAL A 214 -0.19 -0.54 4.84
C VAL A 214 -1.58 -1.13 4.85
N PHE A 215 -2.37 -0.78 3.84
CA PHE A 215 -3.64 -1.42 3.55
C PHE A 215 -3.40 -2.62 2.64
N ARG A 216 -4.08 -3.72 2.93
CA ARG A 216 -4.23 -4.86 2.03
C ARG A 216 -5.70 -5.05 1.74
N PHE A 217 -6.03 -5.06 0.45
CA PHE A 217 -7.35 -5.34 -0.06
C PHE A 217 -7.30 -6.72 -0.72
N ASP A 218 -8.05 -7.68 -0.18
CA ASP A 218 -8.31 -8.94 -0.85
C ASP A 218 -9.70 -8.87 -1.48
N PHE A 219 -9.76 -8.71 -2.79
CA PHE A 219 -11.01 -8.76 -3.55
C PHE A 219 -11.28 -10.19 -4.01
N THR A 220 -12.45 -10.70 -3.65
CA THR A 220 -12.94 -12.00 -4.08
C THR A 220 -14.01 -11.80 -5.15
N PRO A 221 -13.92 -12.47 -6.31
CA PRO A 221 -14.91 -12.28 -7.37
C PRO A 221 -16.23 -12.95 -6.98
N MET A 222 -17.34 -12.36 -7.43
CA MET A 222 -18.62 -13.07 -7.46
C MET A 222 -18.53 -14.18 -8.51
N ASP A 223 -18.30 -15.42 -8.11
CA ASP A 223 -18.46 -16.53 -9.04
C ASP A 223 -19.96 -16.87 -9.20
N SER A 224 -20.39 -17.15 -10.43
CA SER A 224 -21.77 -17.55 -10.74
C SER A 224 -22.04 -19.04 -10.47
N VAL A 225 -21.06 -19.76 -9.91
CA VAL A 225 -21.04 -21.23 -9.80
C VAL A 225 -21.25 -21.68 -8.34
N ASN A 226 -21.07 -20.78 -7.38
CA ASN A 226 -21.24 -20.99 -5.95
C ASN A 226 -22.31 -20.03 -5.40
N PRO A 227 -23.61 -20.36 -5.59
CA PRO A 227 -24.73 -19.51 -5.14
C PRO A 227 -24.87 -19.42 -3.61
N LEU A 228 -24.00 -20.11 -2.86
CA LEU A 228 -23.92 -20.05 -1.41
C LEU A 228 -22.63 -19.30 -1.04
N ALA A 229 -22.65 -17.98 -1.19
CA ALA A 229 -21.59 -17.12 -0.66
C ALA A 229 -21.38 -17.47 0.82
N THR A 230 -20.20 -17.98 1.12
CA THR A 230 -19.74 -18.21 2.50
C THR A 230 -18.88 -17.03 2.94
N THR A 231 -18.59 -16.90 4.23
CA THR A 231 -17.63 -15.89 4.71
C THR A 231 -16.19 -16.09 4.20
N ALA A 232 -15.92 -17.20 3.50
CA ALA A 232 -14.67 -17.40 2.77
C ALA A 232 -14.64 -16.64 1.43
N ASP A 233 -15.81 -16.18 0.96
CA ASP A 233 -15.98 -15.43 -0.28
C ASP A 233 -16.09 -13.91 -0.05
N ASP A 234 -15.93 -13.47 1.20
CA ASP A 234 -15.94 -12.05 1.57
C ASP A 234 -14.69 -11.34 1.06
N ASP A 235 -14.86 -10.07 0.67
CA ASP A 235 -13.74 -9.16 0.50
C ASP A 235 -13.11 -8.89 1.87
N ARG A 236 -11.80 -8.63 1.91
CA ARG A 236 -11.11 -8.31 3.17
C ARG A 236 -10.32 -7.04 3.05
N LEU A 237 -10.46 -6.20 4.06
CA LEU A 237 -9.60 -5.04 4.27
C LEU A 237 -8.79 -5.26 5.53
N LEU A 238 -7.47 -5.30 5.38
CA LEU A 238 -6.52 -5.44 6.47
C LEU A 238 -5.66 -4.18 6.55
N VAL A 239 -5.33 -3.77 7.77
CA VAL A 239 -4.44 -2.63 8.04
C VAL A 239 -3.27 -3.12 8.87
N TYR A 240 -2.07 -2.89 8.38
CA TYR A 240 -0.83 -3.01 9.14
C TYR A 240 -0.37 -1.62 9.56
N LEU A 241 0.03 -1.50 10.82
CA LEU A 241 0.53 -0.26 11.41
C LEU A 241 2.02 -0.42 11.71
N ASP A 242 2.80 0.53 11.23
CA ASP A 242 4.23 0.67 11.48
C ASP A 242 5.06 -0.61 11.22
N PRO A 243 4.92 -1.26 10.04
CA PRO A 243 5.85 -2.30 9.66
C PRO A 243 7.26 -1.71 9.48
N THR A 244 8.27 -2.53 9.73
CA THR A 244 9.70 -2.16 9.70
C THR A 244 10.53 -3.04 8.76
N THR A 245 9.90 -4.05 8.16
CA THR A 245 10.49 -4.99 7.19
C THR A 245 9.51 -5.19 6.03
N SER A 246 10.01 -5.71 4.91
CA SER A 246 9.21 -6.00 3.71
C SER A 246 8.51 -7.36 3.74
N VAL A 247 8.47 -8.03 4.91
CA VAL A 247 8.02 -9.41 5.04
C VAL A 247 6.66 -9.43 5.76
N GLU A 248 5.58 -9.61 5.01
CA GLU A 248 4.21 -9.54 5.55
C GLU A 248 3.98 -10.52 6.73
N SER A 249 4.56 -11.72 6.67
CA SER A 249 4.38 -12.75 7.69
C SER A 249 4.96 -12.39 9.06
N ASP A 250 5.78 -11.36 9.15
CA ASP A 250 6.33 -10.87 10.42
C ASP A 250 5.29 -10.07 11.22
N TYR A 251 4.16 -9.72 10.60
CA TYR A 251 3.15 -8.83 11.17
C TYR A 251 1.78 -9.50 11.33
N THR A 252 1.08 -9.13 12.39
CA THR A 252 -0.36 -9.36 12.51
C THR A 252 -1.08 -8.05 12.12
N PRO A 253 -2.14 -8.10 11.30
CA PRO A 253 -2.94 -6.91 11.00
C PRO A 253 -3.41 -6.22 12.29
N ALA A 254 -3.21 -4.90 12.36
CA ALA A 254 -3.71 -4.07 13.46
C ALA A 254 -5.24 -3.92 13.41
N ALA A 255 -5.85 -4.03 12.22
CA ALA A 255 -7.30 -4.16 12.04
C ALA A 255 -7.60 -5.04 10.82
N GLN A 256 -8.76 -5.69 10.82
CA GLN A 256 -9.26 -6.51 9.72
C GLN A 256 -10.79 -6.53 9.68
N ILE A 257 -11.35 -6.03 8.59
CA ILE A 257 -12.79 -6.06 8.32
C ILE A 257 -13.08 -7.06 7.21
N ALA A 258 -14.02 -7.97 7.45
CA ALA A 258 -14.58 -8.86 6.43
C ALA A 258 -15.86 -8.24 5.86
N ILE A 259 -15.90 -8.08 4.55
CA ILE A 259 -16.93 -7.32 3.85
C ILE A 259 -17.70 -8.32 3.00
N ASN A 260 -19.02 -8.31 3.13
CA ASN A 260 -19.89 -9.21 2.38
C ASN A 260 -19.46 -9.26 0.91
N ASN A 261 -19.37 -10.48 0.37
CA ASN A 261 -18.82 -10.78 -0.94
C ASN A 261 -19.09 -9.70 -2.01
N SER A 262 -18.00 -9.11 -2.52
CA SER A 262 -17.98 -8.14 -3.63
C SER A 262 -18.73 -6.83 -3.39
N ASP A 263 -19.03 -6.50 -2.14
CA ASP A 263 -19.73 -5.26 -1.79
C ASP A 263 -18.77 -4.07 -1.63
N LEU A 264 -17.46 -4.32 -1.53
CA LEU A 264 -16.46 -3.25 -1.54
C LEU A 264 -16.22 -2.79 -2.98
N PHE A 265 -16.45 -1.50 -3.21
CA PHE A 265 -16.10 -0.83 -4.45
C PHE A 265 -15.49 0.53 -4.15
N ILE A 266 -14.32 0.80 -4.74
CA ILE A 266 -13.55 2.02 -4.52
C ILE A 266 -13.22 2.62 -5.88
N THR A 267 -13.59 3.88 -6.11
CA THR A 267 -13.29 4.59 -7.36
C THR A 267 -12.28 5.70 -7.16
N HIS A 268 -12.15 6.24 -5.95
CA HIS A 268 -11.24 7.35 -5.67
C HIS A 268 -10.39 7.11 -4.44
N HIS A 269 -9.11 7.43 -4.58
CA HIS A 269 -8.13 7.50 -3.52
C HIS A 269 -8.07 8.93 -2.96
N GLY A 270 -8.25 9.13 -1.65
CA GLY A 270 -8.08 10.42 -0.99
C GLY A 270 -6.67 10.66 -0.46
N ALA A 271 -6.29 11.93 -0.29
CA ALA A 271 -5.03 12.28 0.36
C ALA A 271 -5.18 12.19 1.89
N ILE A 272 -5.48 13.30 2.54
CA ILE A 272 -5.82 13.38 3.96
C ILE A 272 -7.02 14.28 4.13
N THR A 273 -7.88 14.00 5.10
CA THR A 273 -8.97 14.89 5.50
C THR A 273 -8.63 15.47 6.86
N ASN A 274 -8.69 16.79 6.93
CA ASN A 274 -8.38 17.58 8.11
C ASN A 274 -9.59 18.45 8.45
N PHE A 275 -10.06 18.35 9.69
CA PHE A 275 -11.19 19.16 10.16
C PHE A 275 -11.00 19.52 11.63
N THR A 276 -11.16 20.82 11.93
CA THR A 276 -11.04 21.40 13.28
C THR A 276 -12.11 22.47 13.49
N PHE A 277 -12.71 22.53 14.69
CA PHE A 277 -13.84 23.43 14.94
C PHE A 277 -13.42 24.85 15.33
N SER A 278 -12.31 24.99 16.04
CA SER A 278 -11.81 26.26 16.55
C SER A 278 -10.44 26.10 17.18
N GLY A 279 -9.62 27.14 17.13
CA GLY A 279 -8.33 27.19 17.81
C GLY A 279 -7.15 27.16 16.84
N GLY A 280 -6.08 27.88 17.18
CA GLY A 280 -4.83 27.91 16.40
C GLY A 280 -3.72 27.09 17.00
N GLY A 281 -4.03 26.36 18.07
CA GLY A 281 -3.07 25.65 18.88
C GLY A 281 -2.68 24.31 18.30
N HIS A 282 -3.57 23.67 17.52
CA HIS A 282 -3.33 22.32 16.98
C HIS A 282 -2.30 22.31 15.84
N CYS A 283 -1.65 21.15 15.66
CA CYS A 283 -0.81 20.89 14.49
C CYS A 283 -1.64 20.15 13.43
N PRO A 284 -1.66 20.61 12.17
CA PRO A 284 -2.40 19.93 11.11
C PRO A 284 -1.73 18.60 10.77
N GLY A 285 -2.55 17.65 10.29
CA GLY A 285 -2.04 16.38 9.79
C GLY A 285 -1.39 16.54 8.42
N LYS A 286 -0.45 15.65 8.13
CA LYS A 286 0.35 15.59 6.89
C LYS A 286 0.25 14.21 6.27
N PHE A 287 0.39 14.14 4.95
CA PHE A 287 0.27 12.90 4.19
C PHE A 287 1.27 12.85 3.05
N ASP A 288 1.88 11.68 2.85
CA ASP A 288 3.03 11.53 1.98
C ASP A 288 3.27 10.07 1.52
N GLU A 289 4.17 9.87 0.57
CA GLU A 289 4.77 8.57 0.17
C GLU A 289 3.75 7.48 -0.20
N VAL A 290 2.78 7.83 -1.05
CA VAL A 290 1.75 6.87 -1.47
C VAL A 290 2.33 5.85 -2.41
N ARG A 291 2.19 4.57 -2.09
CA ARG A 291 2.60 3.45 -2.97
C ARG A 291 1.43 2.50 -3.16
N TRP A 292 1.31 1.96 -4.37
CA TRP A 292 0.38 0.87 -4.69
C TRP A 292 1.16 -0.29 -5.31
N GLY A 293 0.85 -1.51 -4.91
CA GLY A 293 1.54 -2.71 -5.40
C GLY A 293 0.69 -3.96 -5.27
N ASP A 294 1.11 -5.05 -5.90
CA ASP A 294 0.40 -6.33 -5.84
C ASP A 294 0.93 -7.23 -4.71
N ILE A 295 2.09 -6.91 -4.12
CA ILE A 295 2.62 -7.58 -2.93
C ILE A 295 3.03 -6.59 -1.84
N PHE A 296 3.07 -7.06 -0.58
CA PHE A 296 3.45 -6.25 0.59
C PHE A 296 4.81 -5.54 0.41
N ALA A 297 5.79 -6.24 -0.18
CA ALA A 297 7.13 -5.70 -0.40
C ALA A 297 7.19 -4.55 -1.43
N ASP A 298 6.23 -4.45 -2.36
CA ASP A 298 6.15 -3.35 -3.33
C ASP A 298 5.93 -2.01 -2.62
N VAL A 299 5.11 -2.05 -1.56
CA VAL A 299 4.69 -0.87 -0.80
C VAL A 299 5.47 -0.71 0.51
N THR A 300 6.31 -1.68 0.88
CA THR A 300 7.23 -1.60 2.03
C THR A 300 8.68 -1.83 1.62
N PRO A 301 9.30 -1.00 0.76
CA PRO A 301 10.64 -1.22 0.22
C PRO A 301 11.79 -0.95 1.22
N PHE A 302 11.68 -1.47 2.45
CA PHE A 302 12.73 -1.42 3.47
C PHE A 302 14.03 -2.06 2.95
N GLY A 303 15.16 -1.40 3.21
CA GLY A 303 16.47 -1.94 2.87
C GLY A 303 16.82 -1.95 1.38
N GLN A 304 15.97 -1.43 0.49
CA GLN A 304 16.33 -1.22 -0.92
C GLN A 304 17.25 0.01 -1.11
N ASN A 305 17.44 0.82 -0.07
CA ASN A 305 18.29 2.01 -0.07
C ASN A 305 19.77 1.68 0.18
N GLY A 306 20.40 1.05 -0.81
CA GLY A 306 21.83 1.22 -1.04
C GLY A 306 22.06 2.29 -2.10
N ASN A 307 21.98 3.58 -1.75
CA ASN A 307 22.48 4.74 -2.53
C ASN A 307 22.49 4.56 -4.06
N ALA A 308 21.33 4.35 -4.67
CA ALA A 308 21.15 4.58 -6.09
C ALA A 308 19.98 5.54 -6.21
N GLY A 309 20.23 6.70 -6.84
CA GLY A 309 19.14 7.49 -7.38
C GLY A 309 18.21 6.60 -8.20
N PHE A 310 16.97 7.06 -8.36
CA PHE A 310 15.82 6.39 -8.97
C PHE A 310 16.01 6.01 -10.47
N THR A 311 17.21 5.61 -10.89
CA THR A 311 17.57 5.18 -12.23
C THR A 311 18.06 3.74 -12.32
N ASP A 312 18.12 2.99 -11.22
CA ASP A 312 18.49 1.57 -11.29
C ASP A 312 17.73 0.74 -10.24
N CYS A 313 16.73 -0.02 -10.70
CA CYS A 313 16.02 -1.03 -9.90
C CYS A 313 17.01 -2.12 -9.50
N LYS A 314 17.77 -1.89 -8.43
CA LYS A 314 18.61 -2.93 -7.85
C LYS A 314 17.73 -3.87 -7.04
N VAL A 315 17.39 -4.98 -7.70
CA VAL A 315 16.79 -6.21 -7.18
C VAL A 315 17.24 -6.47 -5.73
N VAL A 316 16.29 -6.41 -4.80
CA VAL A 316 16.46 -7.10 -3.51
C VAL A 316 15.88 -8.49 -3.68
N ASP A 317 16.76 -9.48 -3.58
CA ASP A 317 16.41 -10.89 -3.61
C ASP A 317 15.36 -11.17 -2.51
N VAL A 318 14.11 -11.39 -2.91
CA VAL A 318 13.12 -12.05 -2.05
C VAL A 318 13.67 -13.45 -1.80
N PRO A 319 13.97 -13.86 -0.56
CA PRO A 319 14.40 -15.23 -0.31
C PRO A 319 13.25 -16.15 -0.68
N GLU A 320 13.37 -16.91 -1.77
CA GLU A 320 12.46 -18.01 -2.02
C GLU A 320 12.49 -18.95 -0.80
N PRO A 321 11.35 -19.57 -0.42
CA PRO A 321 11.39 -20.64 0.56
C PRO A 321 12.29 -21.74 0.02
N ALA A 322 13.44 -21.95 0.66
CA ALA A 322 14.49 -22.91 0.29
C ALA A 322 14.00 -24.38 0.14
N SER A 323 12.73 -24.66 0.40
CA SER A 323 12.09 -25.96 0.39
C SER A 323 11.89 -26.55 -1.03
N LEU A 324 11.65 -25.75 -2.06
CA LEU A 324 11.38 -26.28 -3.41
C LEU A 324 12.65 -26.70 -4.16
N GLY A 325 13.73 -25.91 -4.06
CA GLY A 325 15.03 -26.26 -4.66
C GLY A 325 15.66 -27.50 -4.03
N LEU A 326 15.55 -27.65 -2.71
CA LEU A 326 16.00 -28.85 -1.99
C LEU A 326 15.16 -30.09 -2.32
N LEU A 327 13.85 -29.94 -2.56
CA LEU A 327 13.00 -31.05 -2.99
C LEU A 327 13.40 -31.57 -4.38
N ALA A 328 13.67 -30.65 -5.32
CA ALA A 328 14.09 -31.01 -6.68
C ALA A 328 15.47 -31.67 -6.69
N ALA A 329 16.43 -31.15 -5.90
CA ALA A 329 17.76 -31.76 -5.74
C ALA A 329 17.69 -33.14 -5.07
N GLY A 330 16.82 -33.30 -4.06
CA GLY A 330 16.60 -34.57 -3.37
C GLY A 330 15.99 -35.66 -4.28
N LEU A 331 15.03 -35.28 -5.12
CA LEU A 331 14.41 -36.20 -6.10
C LEU A 331 15.38 -36.63 -7.20
N PHE A 332 16.21 -35.72 -7.71
CA PHE A 332 17.24 -36.06 -8.70
C PHE A 332 18.35 -36.96 -8.11
N GLY A 333 18.76 -36.73 -6.86
CA GLY A 333 19.71 -37.59 -6.16
C GLY A 333 19.21 -39.03 -5.99
N LEU A 334 17.92 -39.21 -5.68
CA LEU A 334 17.28 -40.53 -5.54
C LEU A 334 17.19 -41.30 -6.86
N ILE A 335 16.91 -40.62 -7.98
CA ILE A 335 16.82 -41.24 -9.31
C ILE A 335 18.21 -41.68 -9.82
N LEU A 336 19.25 -40.87 -9.57
CA LEU A 336 20.63 -41.20 -9.96
C LEU A 336 21.23 -42.30 -9.06
N GLY A 337 20.90 -42.31 -7.77
CA GLY A 337 21.32 -43.37 -6.84
C GLY A 337 20.77 -44.75 -7.21
N ARG A 338 19.51 -44.83 -7.66
CA ARG A 338 18.89 -46.11 -8.09
C ARG A 338 19.53 -46.73 -9.33
N ARG A 339 20.13 -45.94 -10.22
CA ARG A 339 20.82 -46.44 -11.43
C ARG A 339 22.22 -46.99 -11.16
N ARG A 340 22.87 -46.62 -10.05
CA ARG A 340 24.17 -47.19 -9.65
C ARG A 340 24.03 -48.51 -8.88
N ALA A 341 22.95 -48.71 -8.15
CA ALA A 341 22.74 -49.93 -7.36
C ALA A 341 22.45 -51.18 -8.21
N THR A 342 22.01 -51.04 -9.46
CA THR A 342 21.63 -52.16 -10.33
C THR A 342 22.78 -52.79 -11.14
N ARG A 343 24.04 -52.37 -10.93
CA ARG A 343 25.21 -52.89 -11.68
C ARG A 343 26.24 -53.69 -10.87
N CYS A 344 26.00 -53.98 -9.59
CA CYS A 344 26.96 -54.72 -8.75
C CYS A 344 26.44 -56.08 -8.23
N LEU A 345 25.74 -56.85 -9.07
CA LEU A 345 25.41 -58.25 -8.78
C LEU A 345 25.76 -59.10 -10.01
N GLY A 346 26.99 -59.58 -10.07
CA GLY A 346 27.41 -60.50 -11.13
C GLY A 346 28.92 -60.69 -11.24
N CYS A 347 29.59 -61.14 -10.17
CA CYS A 347 30.91 -61.80 -10.25
C CYS A 347 31.09 -62.73 -9.04
N ARG A 348 30.63 -63.98 -9.15
CA ARG A 348 31.18 -65.15 -8.46
C ARG A 348 31.13 -66.32 -9.44
N GLY A 349 32.30 -66.77 -9.83
CA GLY A 349 32.61 -67.86 -10.75
C GLY A 349 34.12 -67.87 -10.93
#